data_AF-A0A963QC50-F1
#
_entry.id   AF-A0A963QC50-F1
#
_cell.length_a   1.000
_cell.length_b   1.000
_cell.length_c   1.000
_cell.angle_alpha   90.00
_cell.angle_beta   90.00
_cell.angle_gamma   90.00
#
_symmetry.space_group_name_H-M   'P 1'
#
loop_
_entity.id
_entity.type
_entity.pdbx_description
1 polymer ?
#
loop_
_entity_poly.entity_id
_entity_poly.type
_entity_poly.pdbx_seq_one_letter_code
_entity_poly.pdbx_strand_id
1 'polypeptide(L)'
;MSSTRSAPRPDTAAASPLPPQSISEEVLLEKYAKDDERTVADVNRRVARALALAEKPEKRAHWEARFLGALQGGFLPAGRIQSAAGTDLSATLINCFVQPVGDSIAHEDDGDPGIYIALTQAAETMRKGGGVGYDFSRIRPRGAWVGSTRSSASGPVSYMQVFDRSCETVESAGSRRGAQMGVLRCDHPDIEEFIRAKDTGGLSNFNISVGVTDAFMQAVQADAEIELVHRAEPGPAQKQAGAHQVTPPDASPYWVYRKLPARQLWDQIMRSTYDHAEPGVLFLDRINSDNNLQYCETIASTNPCVTADTWVMTGDGARPVSSLVGQPFLAIVDGKAYRTVSAGFFPTGTKPVFALRTREGHALRLTADHPVRRVTRKTRYLVESAWTTVSDLRVGDELVLNNHRNAQGWAGPYTQAEGYLVGLLIGDGTLTNDKAVLSAWAPELRAVSGAPAAFDHSAGGIMRAAEAAAMTLPHRADFRGWQRAVAGRGEFRLASGALRRLALELGAAPGHKTVTPAMEAASSDFCRGLLRGLFDADGSVQGTQDKGVSVRLTQVDTAALAAVQRMLLRLGIASTIYRDRKPTNVSRLPDGRG
;
A
#
# COMPACT_ATOMS: atom_id res chain seq x y z
N MET A 1 29.54 41.00 -12.74
CA MET A 1 29.19 39.58 -12.53
C MET A 1 27.85 39.34 -13.20
N SER A 2 27.88 38.62 -14.33
CA SER A 2 26.75 38.39 -15.23
C SER A 2 25.76 37.42 -14.60
N SER A 3 24.50 37.84 -14.49
CA SER A 3 23.37 37.00 -14.06
C SER A 3 22.99 36.07 -15.20
N THR A 4 23.43 34.81 -15.12
CA THR A 4 22.95 33.73 -16.00
C THR A 4 21.50 33.42 -15.66
N ARG A 5 20.56 34.06 -16.35
CA ARG A 5 19.16 33.63 -16.42
C ARG A 5 19.12 32.21 -16.98
N SER A 6 18.59 31.29 -16.18
CA SER A 6 18.18 29.95 -16.63
C SER A 6 17.35 30.06 -17.90
N ALA A 7 17.71 29.33 -18.95
CA ALA A 7 16.91 29.20 -20.15
C ALA A 7 15.49 28.69 -19.80
N PRO A 8 14.44 29.15 -20.50
CA PRO A 8 13.10 28.61 -20.34
C PRO A 8 13.12 27.12 -20.73
N ARG A 9 12.50 26.27 -19.90
CA ARG A 9 12.28 24.86 -20.26
C ARG A 9 11.48 24.82 -21.57
N PRO A 10 11.81 23.91 -22.51
CA PRO A 10 11.02 23.75 -23.72
C PRO A 10 9.58 23.43 -23.32
N ASP A 11 8.62 24.12 -23.93
CA ASP A 11 7.19 23.85 -23.81
C ASP A 11 6.96 22.36 -24.05
N THR A 12 6.73 21.61 -22.97
CA THR A 12 6.17 20.27 -23.05
C THR A 12 4.82 20.44 -23.71
N ALA A 13 4.71 20.04 -24.98
CA ALA A 13 3.46 19.94 -25.70
C ALA A 13 2.41 19.35 -24.75
N ALA A 14 1.38 20.13 -24.44
CA ALA A 14 0.33 19.75 -23.50
C ALA A 14 -0.24 18.41 -23.96
N ALA A 15 0.09 17.33 -23.23
CA ALA A 15 -0.48 16.03 -23.48
C ALA A 15 -2.01 16.19 -23.44
N SER A 16 -2.69 15.80 -24.51
CA SER A 16 -4.14 15.91 -24.58
C SER A 16 -4.73 15.20 -23.36
N PRO A 17 -5.55 15.87 -22.53
CA PRO A 17 -6.06 15.28 -21.30
C PRO A 17 -6.81 14.00 -21.63
N LEU A 18 -6.48 12.91 -20.94
CA LEU A 18 -7.23 11.67 -21.04
C LEU A 18 -8.69 11.95 -20.63
N PRO A 19 -9.68 11.32 -21.28
CA PRO A 19 -11.07 11.47 -20.87
C PRO A 19 -11.24 11.02 -19.41
N PRO A 20 -12.07 11.70 -18.60
CA PRO A 20 -12.35 11.28 -17.24
C PRO A 20 -12.94 9.86 -17.23
N GLN A 21 -12.48 9.03 -16.29
CA GLN A 21 -13.03 7.69 -16.09
C GLN A 21 -14.40 7.81 -15.41
N SER A 22 -15.36 6.96 -15.78
CA SER A 22 -16.72 6.99 -15.22
C SER A 22 -16.74 6.94 -13.68
N ILE A 23 -15.88 6.12 -13.07
CA ILE A 23 -15.77 6.06 -11.60
C ILE A 23 -15.28 7.37 -10.98
N SER A 24 -14.45 8.14 -11.69
CA SER A 24 -14.00 9.46 -11.21
C SER A 24 -15.13 10.48 -11.25
N GLU A 25 -16.00 10.39 -12.25
CA GLU A 25 -17.21 11.22 -12.35
C GLU A 25 -18.21 10.83 -11.26
N GLU A 26 -18.45 9.54 -11.04
CA GLU A 26 -19.31 9.05 -9.97
C GLU A 26 -18.81 9.49 -8.58
N VAL A 27 -17.52 9.31 -8.29
CA VAL A 27 -16.93 9.74 -7.01
C VAL A 27 -16.95 11.27 -6.88
N LEU A 28 -16.71 12.00 -7.97
CA LEU A 28 -16.83 13.45 -8.00
C LEU A 28 -18.25 13.88 -7.62
N LEU A 29 -19.24 13.33 -8.30
CA LEU A 29 -20.65 13.64 -8.07
C LEU A 29 -21.13 13.22 -6.67
N GLU A 30 -20.71 12.05 -6.19
CA GLU A 30 -21.13 11.53 -4.88
C GLU A 30 -20.48 12.28 -3.70
N LYS A 31 -19.19 12.63 -3.80
CA LYS A 31 -18.42 13.10 -2.64
C LYS A 31 -18.06 14.58 -2.70
N TYR A 32 -17.85 15.17 -3.88
CA TYR A 32 -17.17 16.46 -4.01
C TYR A 32 -18.04 17.55 -4.62
N ALA A 33 -18.75 17.23 -5.70
CA ALA A 33 -19.69 18.13 -6.35
C ALA A 33 -20.82 18.51 -5.39
N LYS A 34 -21.33 19.72 -5.56
CA LYS A 34 -22.47 20.26 -4.82
C LYS A 34 -23.44 20.91 -5.79
N ASP A 35 -24.72 20.88 -5.45
CA ASP A 35 -25.79 21.52 -6.22
C ASP A 35 -25.81 21.12 -7.71
N ASP A 36 -25.54 22.07 -8.60
CA ASP A 36 -25.53 21.92 -10.05
C ASP A 36 -24.13 21.58 -10.62
N GLU A 37 -23.09 21.44 -9.78
CA GLU A 37 -21.76 21.04 -10.22
C GLU A 37 -21.79 19.64 -10.84
N ARG A 38 -21.17 19.48 -12.01
CA ARG A 38 -21.10 18.18 -12.71
C ARG A 38 -19.70 17.76 -13.08
N THR A 39 -18.74 18.69 -13.08
CA THR A 39 -17.38 18.44 -13.54
C THR A 39 -16.34 18.84 -12.50
N VAL A 40 -15.13 18.28 -12.61
CA VAL A 40 -13.97 18.71 -11.81
C VAL A 40 -13.62 20.18 -12.01
N ALA A 41 -13.90 20.73 -13.19
CA ALA A 41 -13.69 22.14 -13.46
C ALA A 41 -14.64 23.03 -12.63
N ASP A 42 -15.87 22.59 -12.40
CA ASP A 42 -16.85 23.31 -11.58
C ASP A 42 -16.39 23.35 -10.11
N VAL A 43 -16.03 22.17 -9.56
CA VAL A 43 -15.48 22.04 -8.20
C VAL A 43 -14.21 22.90 -8.03
N ASN A 44 -13.28 22.84 -9.00
CA ASN A 44 -12.04 23.63 -8.96
C ASN A 44 -12.33 25.14 -8.97
N ARG A 45 -13.33 25.61 -9.72
CA ARG A 45 -13.74 27.03 -9.70
C ARG A 45 -14.30 27.42 -8.34
N ARG A 46 -15.20 26.63 -7.76
CA ARG A 46 -15.74 26.90 -6.41
C ARG A 46 -14.62 26.97 -5.38
N VAL A 47 -13.73 25.97 -5.36
CA VAL A 47 -12.62 25.90 -4.40
C VAL A 47 -11.64 27.06 -4.59
N ALA A 48 -11.24 27.37 -5.82
CA ALA A 48 -10.35 28.50 -6.11
C ALA A 48 -10.93 29.83 -5.65
N ARG A 49 -12.21 30.08 -5.94
CA ARG A 49 -12.93 31.27 -5.50
C ARG A 49 -12.98 31.35 -3.98
N ALA A 50 -13.31 30.24 -3.31
CA ALA A 50 -13.37 30.17 -1.86
C ALA A 50 -12.02 30.50 -1.20
N LEU A 51 -10.92 29.95 -1.72
CA LEU A 51 -9.57 30.23 -1.23
C LEU A 51 -9.19 31.71 -1.43
N ALA A 52 -9.57 32.30 -2.56
CA ALA A 52 -9.30 33.71 -2.86
C ALA A 52 -10.07 34.69 -1.94
N LEU A 53 -11.14 34.27 -1.25
CA LEU A 53 -11.87 35.16 -0.34
C LEU A 53 -11.03 35.66 0.84
N ALA A 54 -9.98 34.91 1.23
CA ALA A 54 -9.03 35.32 2.26
C ALA A 54 -8.17 36.53 1.85
N GLU A 55 -8.07 36.82 0.56
CA GLU A 55 -7.31 37.93 0.02
C GLU A 55 -8.12 39.24 0.02
N LYS A 56 -7.42 40.37 -0.03
CA LYS A 56 -8.06 41.70 -0.15
C LYS A 56 -8.92 41.78 -1.40
N PRO A 57 -10.09 42.44 -1.37
CA PRO A 57 -11.05 42.49 -2.49
C PRO A 57 -10.40 42.76 -3.85
N GLU A 58 -9.49 43.72 -3.93
CA GLU A 58 -8.79 44.13 -5.14
C GLU A 58 -7.81 43.09 -5.70
N LYS A 59 -7.38 42.11 -4.89
CA LYS A 59 -6.47 41.02 -5.29
C LYS A 59 -7.16 39.69 -5.52
N ARG A 60 -8.44 39.54 -5.15
CA ARG A 60 -9.16 38.26 -5.20
C ARG A 60 -9.17 37.67 -6.60
N ALA A 61 -9.47 38.46 -7.62
CA ALA A 61 -9.50 38.00 -9.01
C ALA A 61 -8.13 37.47 -9.48
N HIS A 62 -7.03 38.13 -9.07
CA HIS A 62 -5.68 37.67 -9.39
C HIS A 62 -5.38 36.31 -8.75
N TRP A 63 -5.69 36.16 -7.46
CA TRP A 63 -5.41 34.93 -6.72
C TRP A 63 -6.35 33.79 -7.05
N GLU A 64 -7.63 34.05 -7.31
CA GLU A 64 -8.59 33.06 -7.81
C GLU A 64 -8.07 32.42 -9.10
N ALA A 65 -7.60 33.22 -10.06
CA ALA A 65 -7.01 32.71 -11.30
C ALA A 65 -5.75 31.86 -11.05
N ARG A 66 -4.92 32.25 -10.08
CA ARG A 66 -3.69 31.52 -9.72
C ARG A 66 -4.01 30.19 -9.02
N PHE A 67 -4.97 30.17 -8.10
CA PHE A 67 -5.44 28.95 -7.45
C PHE A 67 -6.11 28.01 -8.44
N LEU A 68 -6.97 28.52 -9.31
CA LEU A 68 -7.60 27.72 -10.36
C LEU A 68 -6.55 27.10 -11.30
N GLY A 69 -5.56 27.89 -11.72
CA GLY A 69 -4.45 27.39 -12.53
C GLY A 69 -3.63 26.30 -11.84
N ALA A 70 -3.38 26.42 -10.53
CA ALA A 70 -2.71 25.38 -9.76
C ALA A 70 -3.55 24.08 -9.66
N LEU A 71 -4.85 24.21 -9.35
CA LEU A 71 -5.77 23.07 -9.26
C LEU A 71 -5.88 22.33 -10.60
N GLN A 72 -6.00 23.07 -11.70
CA GLN A 72 -6.01 22.49 -13.05
C GLN A 72 -4.64 21.97 -13.50
N GLY A 73 -3.57 22.50 -12.93
CA GLY A 73 -2.19 22.06 -13.14
C GLY A 73 -1.78 20.83 -12.32
N GLY A 74 -2.70 20.20 -11.59
CA GLY A 74 -2.46 18.94 -10.87
C GLY A 74 -2.22 19.07 -9.37
N PHE A 75 -2.32 20.28 -8.80
CA PHE A 75 -2.39 20.42 -7.34
C PHE A 75 -3.76 19.95 -6.85
N LEU A 76 -3.80 18.99 -5.92
CA LEU A 76 -5.05 18.46 -5.37
C LEU A 76 -5.08 18.66 -3.85
N PRO A 77 -5.89 19.60 -3.32
CA PRO A 77 -6.05 19.76 -1.89
C PRO A 77 -6.83 18.57 -1.34
N ALA A 78 -6.73 18.37 -0.02
CA ALA A 78 -7.33 17.19 0.59
C ALA A 78 -8.85 17.17 0.46
N GLY A 79 -9.44 15.97 0.51
CA GLY A 79 -10.83 15.76 0.11
C GLY A 79 -11.88 16.63 0.83
N ARG A 80 -11.67 16.99 2.11
CA ARG A 80 -12.59 17.90 2.81
C ARG A 80 -12.59 19.31 2.20
N ILE A 81 -11.43 19.80 1.79
CA ILE A 81 -11.30 21.10 1.11
C ILE A 81 -12.08 21.06 -0.21
N GLN A 82 -11.90 20.00 -1.01
CA GLN A 82 -12.62 19.82 -2.27
C GLN A 82 -14.14 19.78 -2.06
N SER A 83 -14.61 19.08 -1.02
CA SER A 83 -16.04 18.92 -0.76
C SER A 83 -16.70 20.14 -0.12
N ALA A 84 -15.99 20.93 0.70
CA ALA A 84 -16.63 21.92 1.58
C ALA A 84 -16.19 23.37 1.33
N ALA A 85 -15.04 23.63 0.68
CA ALA A 85 -14.62 25.01 0.44
C ALA A 85 -15.62 25.72 -0.48
N GLY A 86 -16.15 26.87 -0.05
CA GLY A 86 -17.10 27.66 -0.84
C GLY A 86 -18.52 27.13 -0.84
N THR A 87 -18.87 26.25 0.09
CA THR A 87 -20.25 25.77 0.31
C THR A 87 -20.79 26.32 1.63
N ASP A 88 -22.09 26.21 1.85
CA ASP A 88 -22.73 26.57 3.12
C ASP A 88 -22.64 25.46 4.19
N LEU A 89 -21.91 24.36 3.91
CA LEU A 89 -21.74 23.27 4.86
C LEU A 89 -20.92 23.76 6.06
N SER A 90 -21.46 23.55 7.26
CA SER A 90 -20.74 23.78 8.51
C SER A 90 -19.73 22.66 8.80
N ALA A 91 -18.73 22.50 7.92
CA ALA A 91 -17.65 21.53 8.00
C ALA A 91 -16.29 22.23 8.11
N THR A 92 -15.32 21.56 8.73
CA THR A 92 -13.94 22.07 8.76
C THR A 92 -13.18 21.68 7.49
N LEU A 93 -12.34 22.59 7.01
CA LEU A 93 -11.42 22.34 5.89
C LEU A 93 -10.12 21.64 6.36
N ILE A 94 -9.87 21.61 7.67
CA ILE A 94 -8.73 20.93 8.29
C ILE A 94 -9.10 19.47 8.55
N ASN A 95 -8.18 18.56 8.25
CA ASN A 95 -8.48 17.14 8.30
C ASN A 95 -8.19 16.45 9.62
N CYS A 96 -7.08 16.83 10.24
CA CYS A 96 -6.47 16.14 11.35
C CYS A 96 -6.27 17.15 12.46
N PHE A 97 -6.67 16.78 13.66
CA PHE A 97 -6.55 17.58 14.86
C PHE A 97 -5.84 16.76 15.92
N VAL A 98 -5.03 17.42 16.71
CA VAL A 98 -4.52 16.87 17.97
C VAL A 98 -5.18 17.68 19.07
N GLN A 99 -5.87 16.97 19.96
CA GLN A 99 -6.59 17.55 21.07
C GLN A 99 -5.84 17.22 22.36
N PRO A 100 -5.24 18.21 23.03
CA PRO A 100 -4.67 18.01 24.35
C PRO A 100 -5.75 17.66 25.37
N VAL A 101 -5.39 16.85 26.37
CA VAL A 101 -6.29 16.39 27.43
C VAL A 101 -5.57 16.55 28.79
N GLY A 102 -6.05 17.48 29.61
CA GLY A 102 -5.55 17.76 30.94
C GLY A 102 -6.12 16.85 32.03
N ASP A 103 -5.45 16.77 33.17
CA ASP A 103 -5.81 15.91 34.32
C ASP A 103 -6.85 16.56 35.26
N SER A 104 -7.97 16.98 34.68
CA SER A 104 -9.07 17.63 35.39
C SER A 104 -10.39 17.31 34.72
N ILE A 105 -11.49 17.23 35.47
CA ILE A 105 -12.80 16.92 34.87
C ILE A 105 -13.24 18.04 33.91
N ALA A 106 -13.22 19.28 34.40
CA ALA A 106 -13.82 20.42 33.70
C ALA A 106 -13.00 21.71 33.81
N HIS A 107 -11.82 21.69 34.43
CA HIS A 107 -10.95 22.87 34.52
C HIS A 107 -9.70 22.68 33.67
N GLU A 108 -9.06 23.78 33.31
CA GLU A 108 -7.75 23.75 32.68
C GLU A 108 -6.71 23.17 33.65
N ASP A 109 -5.74 22.44 33.11
CA ASP A 109 -4.64 21.81 33.82
C ASP A 109 -3.35 22.05 33.02
N ASP A 110 -2.47 22.89 33.55
CA ASP A 110 -1.21 23.30 32.90
C ASP A 110 -1.37 23.78 31.44
N GLY A 111 -2.39 24.59 31.17
CA GLY A 111 -2.68 25.10 29.83
C GLY A 111 -3.47 24.15 28.93
N ASP A 112 -3.73 22.91 29.37
CA ASP A 112 -4.52 21.93 28.64
C ASP A 112 -5.96 21.86 29.15
N PRO A 113 -6.96 21.71 28.26
CA PRO A 113 -8.36 21.62 28.65
C PRO A 113 -8.62 20.33 29.44
N GLY A 114 -9.44 20.42 30.49
CA GLY A 114 -9.91 19.25 31.22
C GLY A 114 -10.67 18.25 30.34
N ILE A 115 -10.78 17.01 30.82
CA ILE A 115 -11.27 15.82 30.11
C ILE A 115 -12.60 16.07 29.38
N TYR A 116 -13.62 16.62 30.05
CA TYR A 116 -14.92 16.84 29.41
C TYR A 116 -14.91 18.03 28.46
N ILE A 117 -14.06 19.04 28.69
CA ILE A 117 -13.87 20.15 27.74
C ILE A 117 -13.21 19.62 26.47
N ALA A 118 -12.13 18.84 26.61
CA ALA A 118 -11.44 18.20 25.49
C ALA A 118 -12.38 17.26 24.71
N LEU A 119 -13.22 16.49 25.41
CA LEU A 119 -14.25 15.66 24.80
C LEU A 119 -15.26 16.48 24.00
N THR A 120 -15.77 17.60 24.55
CA THR A 120 -16.69 18.49 23.84
C THR A 120 -16.02 19.11 22.61
N GLN A 121 -14.79 19.58 22.73
CA GLN A 121 -14.01 20.14 21.61
C GLN A 121 -13.77 19.10 20.51
N ALA A 122 -13.44 17.87 20.89
CA ALA A 122 -13.26 16.77 19.97
C ALA A 122 -14.57 16.35 19.29
N ALA A 123 -15.68 16.27 20.04
CA ALA A 123 -17.00 15.99 19.51
C ALA A 123 -17.41 17.04 18.48
N GLU A 124 -17.19 18.33 18.74
CA GLU A 124 -17.42 19.41 17.77
C GLU A 124 -16.53 19.28 16.53
N THR A 125 -15.27 18.90 16.72
CA THR A 125 -14.33 18.66 15.62
C THR A 125 -14.78 17.52 14.74
N MET A 126 -15.17 16.39 15.34
CA MET A 126 -15.70 15.22 14.64
C MET A 126 -17.04 15.52 13.97
N ARG A 127 -17.94 16.27 14.63
CA ARG A 127 -19.20 16.75 14.04
C ARG A 127 -18.95 17.57 12.78
N LYS A 128 -17.91 18.40 12.77
CA LYS A 128 -17.47 19.17 11.58
C LYS A 128 -16.67 18.34 10.57
N GLY A 129 -16.46 17.07 10.85
CA GLY A 129 -15.83 16.11 9.96
C GLY A 129 -14.39 15.77 10.29
N GLY A 130 -13.70 16.42 11.23
CA GLY A 130 -12.27 16.23 11.51
C GLY A 130 -11.96 14.93 12.29
N GLY A 131 -10.80 14.32 12.02
CA GLY A 131 -10.27 13.23 12.86
C GLY A 131 -9.41 13.77 14.00
N VAL A 132 -9.43 13.12 15.16
CA VAL A 132 -8.80 13.65 16.39
C VAL A 132 -7.85 12.63 17.02
N GLY A 133 -6.61 13.06 17.26
CA GLY A 133 -5.63 12.33 18.07
C GLY A 133 -5.49 12.94 19.46
N TYR A 134 -5.20 12.11 20.46
CA TYR A 134 -5.03 12.52 21.85
C TYR A 134 -3.78 11.88 22.46
N ASP A 135 -3.17 12.59 23.40
CA ASP A 135 -2.26 12.01 24.37
C ASP A 135 -2.98 11.94 25.73
N PHE A 136 -3.22 10.73 26.22
CA PHE A 136 -3.89 10.49 27.50
C PHE A 136 -2.92 10.37 28.67
N SER A 137 -1.61 10.54 28.44
CA SER A 137 -0.56 10.32 29.45
C SER A 137 -0.56 11.31 30.61
N ARG A 138 -1.28 12.45 30.48
CA ARG A 138 -1.44 13.43 31.57
C ARG A 138 -2.50 13.01 32.59
N ILE A 139 -3.48 12.20 32.17
CA ILE A 139 -4.57 11.77 33.06
C ILE A 139 -4.00 10.85 34.12
N ARG A 140 -4.29 11.16 35.39
CA ARG A 140 -3.75 10.41 36.51
C ARG A 140 -4.10 8.91 36.46
N PRO A 141 -3.20 8.04 36.94
CA PRO A 141 -3.41 6.60 36.94
C PRO A 141 -4.58 6.14 37.79
N ARG A 142 -5.09 4.96 37.49
CA ARG A 142 -6.07 4.25 38.30
C ARG A 142 -5.58 4.11 39.73
N GLY A 143 -6.43 4.50 40.67
CA GLY A 143 -6.11 4.46 42.10
C GLY A 143 -5.24 5.60 42.61
N ALA A 144 -4.87 6.59 41.78
CA ALA A 144 -4.31 7.85 42.26
C ALA A 144 -5.29 8.56 43.21
N TRP A 145 -4.75 9.32 44.17
CA TRP A 145 -5.53 10.03 45.17
C TRP A 145 -6.26 11.23 44.54
N VAL A 146 -7.54 11.39 44.89
CA VAL A 146 -8.36 12.53 44.51
C VAL A 146 -8.78 13.27 45.78
N GLY A 147 -8.05 14.35 46.11
CA GLY A 147 -8.20 15.04 47.39
C GLY A 147 -9.59 15.64 47.63
N SER A 148 -10.24 16.16 46.59
CA SER A 148 -11.55 16.83 46.69
C SER A 148 -12.68 15.87 47.10
N THR A 149 -12.67 14.64 46.58
CA THR A 149 -13.68 13.61 46.84
C THR A 149 -13.22 12.57 47.85
N ARG A 150 -11.96 12.64 48.31
CA ARG A 150 -11.30 11.63 49.15
C ARG A 150 -11.45 10.21 48.59
N SER A 151 -11.34 10.09 47.26
CA SER A 151 -11.55 8.84 46.52
C SER A 151 -10.35 8.50 45.65
N SER A 152 -10.47 7.38 44.92
CA SER A 152 -9.48 6.88 43.97
C SER A 152 -9.88 7.21 42.53
N ALA A 153 -8.91 7.56 41.68
CA ALA A 153 -9.13 7.83 40.27
C ALA A 153 -9.42 6.55 39.45
N SER A 154 -10.14 6.71 38.34
CA SER A 154 -10.50 5.61 37.42
C SER A 154 -9.45 5.29 36.36
N GLY A 155 -8.51 6.21 36.09
CA GLY A 155 -7.43 6.05 35.12
C GLY A 155 -7.78 6.46 33.68
N PRO A 156 -6.78 6.73 32.81
CA PRO A 156 -6.95 7.12 31.41
C PRO A 156 -7.82 6.17 30.59
N VAL A 157 -7.61 4.86 30.67
CA VAL A 157 -8.34 3.87 29.84
C VAL A 157 -9.85 3.93 30.08
N SER A 158 -10.27 4.19 31.33
CA SER A 158 -11.67 4.39 31.68
C SER A 158 -12.26 5.64 31.02
N TYR A 159 -11.50 6.74 30.96
CA TYR A 159 -11.95 7.97 30.29
C TYR A 159 -11.94 7.81 28.77
N MET A 160 -10.99 7.06 28.20
CA MET A 160 -10.99 6.76 26.76
C MET A 160 -12.28 6.08 26.31
N GLN A 161 -12.90 5.24 27.16
CA GLN A 161 -14.21 4.65 26.85
C GLN A 161 -15.32 5.70 26.68
N VAL A 162 -15.25 6.82 27.41
CA VAL A 162 -16.18 7.94 27.24
C VAL A 162 -16.00 8.61 25.87
N PHE A 163 -14.75 8.82 25.45
CA PHE A 163 -14.42 9.34 24.12
C PHE A 163 -14.83 8.38 23.01
N ASP A 164 -14.67 7.06 23.22
CA ASP A 164 -15.05 6.02 22.27
C ASP A 164 -16.57 6.03 22.03
N ARG A 165 -17.37 6.07 23.11
CA ARG A 165 -18.84 6.16 23.05
C ARG A 165 -19.33 7.48 22.47
N SER A 166 -18.64 8.58 22.76
CA SER A 166 -18.97 9.86 22.14
C SER A 166 -18.79 9.81 20.62
N CYS A 167 -17.68 9.27 20.13
CA CYS A 167 -17.44 9.11 18.70
C CYS A 167 -18.42 8.13 18.01
N GLU A 168 -18.85 7.08 18.71
CA GLU A 168 -19.90 6.19 18.23
C GLU A 168 -21.23 6.94 18.01
N THR A 169 -21.53 7.92 18.86
CA THR A 169 -22.78 8.71 18.83
C THR A 169 -22.72 9.89 17.87
N VAL A 170 -21.57 10.57 17.77
CA VAL A 170 -21.37 11.74 16.91
C VAL A 170 -21.11 11.28 15.48
N GLU A 171 -22.18 11.14 14.70
CA GLU A 171 -22.08 11.04 13.25
C GLU A 171 -21.42 12.33 12.71
N SER A 172 -20.30 12.20 12.00
CA SER A 172 -19.63 13.35 11.40
C SER A 172 -20.50 13.93 10.30
N ALA A 173 -20.49 15.25 10.06
CA ALA A 173 -21.30 15.88 9.02
C ALA A 173 -21.14 15.16 7.66
N GLY A 174 -22.18 14.42 7.24
CA GLY A 174 -22.21 13.59 6.03
C GLY A 174 -22.08 12.08 6.29
N SER A 175 -21.85 11.30 5.24
CA SER A 175 -21.89 9.83 5.27
C SER A 175 -20.64 9.13 5.84
N ARG A 176 -19.88 9.77 6.74
CA ARG A 176 -18.63 9.23 7.33
C ARG A 176 -18.71 9.12 8.85
N ARG A 177 -18.08 8.08 9.42
CA ARG A 177 -17.90 7.92 10.87
C ARG A 177 -16.66 8.68 11.35
N GLY A 178 -16.69 9.20 12.57
CA GLY A 178 -15.52 9.79 13.24
C GLY A 178 -14.41 8.76 13.43
N ALA A 179 -13.16 9.21 13.40
CA ALA A 179 -11.98 8.37 13.64
C ALA A 179 -11.09 9.04 14.67
N GLN A 180 -10.64 8.27 15.66
CA GLN A 180 -9.85 8.76 16.78
C GLN A 180 -8.55 7.99 16.94
N MET A 181 -7.54 8.63 17.52
CA MET A 181 -6.30 7.97 17.92
C MET A 181 -5.93 8.32 19.36
N GLY A 182 -5.58 7.32 20.17
CA GLY A 182 -5.15 7.52 21.56
C GLY A 182 -3.70 7.10 21.75
N VAL A 183 -2.93 7.93 22.46
CA VAL A 183 -1.55 7.64 22.85
C VAL A 183 -1.43 7.54 24.36
N LEU A 184 -0.60 6.63 24.83
CA LEU A 184 -0.13 6.58 26.20
C LEU A 184 1.38 6.32 26.24
N ARG A 185 2.12 7.08 27.05
CA ARG A 185 3.57 6.91 27.22
C ARG A 185 3.91 5.57 27.84
N CYS A 186 5.04 5.00 27.45
CA CYS A 186 5.53 3.71 27.92
C CYS A 186 5.81 3.67 29.44
N ASP A 187 6.03 4.82 30.06
CA ASP A 187 6.27 4.95 31.50
C ASP A 187 5.02 5.30 32.32
N HIS A 188 3.84 5.34 31.70
CA HIS A 188 2.60 5.61 32.41
C HIS A 188 2.19 4.38 33.28
N PRO A 189 1.77 4.55 34.56
CA PRO A 189 1.42 3.41 35.44
C PRO A 189 0.32 2.47 34.94
N ASP A 190 -0.59 2.99 34.11
CA ASP A 190 -1.68 2.21 33.49
C ASP A 190 -1.32 1.65 32.09
N ILE A 191 -0.05 1.68 31.68
CA ILE A 191 0.38 1.25 30.34
C ILE A 191 -0.01 -0.20 30.01
N GLU A 192 0.07 -1.11 30.98
CA GLU A 192 -0.31 -2.51 30.75
C GLU A 192 -1.84 -2.68 30.58
N GLU A 193 -2.66 -1.83 31.22
CA GLU A 193 -4.12 -1.79 30.99
C GLU A 193 -4.41 -1.26 29.59
N PHE A 194 -3.70 -0.21 29.17
CA PHE A 194 -3.83 0.40 27.85
C PHE A 194 -3.46 -0.57 26.71
N ILE A 195 -2.35 -1.31 26.86
CA ILE A 195 -1.91 -2.32 25.88
C ILE A 195 -2.97 -3.41 25.67
N ARG A 196 -3.68 -3.80 26.73
CA ARG A 196 -4.71 -4.85 26.73
C ARG A 196 -6.13 -4.34 26.52
N ALA A 197 -6.31 -3.02 26.34
CA ALA A 197 -7.64 -2.40 26.33
C ALA A 197 -8.58 -2.91 25.22
N LYS A 198 -8.00 -3.52 24.17
CA LYS A 198 -8.73 -4.08 23.03
C LYS A 198 -8.87 -5.59 23.03
N ASP A 199 -8.25 -6.31 23.96
CA ASP A 199 -8.28 -7.78 24.02
C ASP A 199 -9.72 -8.33 24.08
N THR A 200 -10.64 -7.58 24.69
CA THR A 200 -12.06 -7.92 24.80
C THR A 200 -12.97 -7.09 23.88
N GLY A 201 -12.43 -6.45 22.85
CA GLY A 201 -13.18 -5.63 21.89
C GLY A 201 -13.52 -4.21 22.34
N GLY A 202 -12.86 -3.69 23.38
CA GLY A 202 -13.00 -2.28 23.80
C GLY A 202 -12.38 -1.29 22.81
N LEU A 203 -12.73 -0.01 22.94
CA LEU A 203 -12.13 1.11 22.19
C LEU A 203 -12.19 0.96 20.65
N SER A 204 -13.31 0.47 20.11
CA SER A 204 -13.43 0.13 18.69
C SER A 204 -13.32 1.32 17.74
N ASN A 205 -13.57 2.56 18.20
CA ASN A 205 -13.47 3.78 17.41
C ASN A 205 -12.11 4.49 17.58
N PHE A 206 -11.19 3.87 18.32
CA PHE A 206 -9.80 4.32 18.44
C PHE A 206 -8.87 3.45 17.60
N ASN A 207 -7.81 4.05 17.09
CA ASN A 207 -6.52 3.38 17.00
C ASN A 207 -5.69 3.74 18.24
N ILE A 208 -5.01 2.79 18.86
CA ILE A 208 -4.15 3.08 20.03
C ILE A 208 -2.66 2.91 19.70
N SER A 209 -1.81 3.73 20.30
CA SER A 209 -0.35 3.66 20.14
C SER A 209 0.40 3.95 21.44
N VAL A 210 1.52 3.28 21.67
CA VAL A 210 2.40 3.55 22.81
C VAL A 210 3.45 4.59 22.42
N GLY A 211 3.54 5.66 23.21
CA GLY A 211 4.61 6.65 23.13
C GLY A 211 5.89 6.13 23.78
N VAL A 212 6.84 5.68 22.97
CA VAL A 212 8.10 5.09 23.41
C VAL A 212 9.22 6.14 23.40
N THR A 213 10.04 6.11 24.46
CA THR A 213 11.26 6.92 24.58
C THR A 213 12.51 6.09 24.31
N ASP A 214 13.60 6.77 23.96
CA ASP A 214 14.94 6.18 23.80
C ASP A 214 15.40 5.55 25.12
N ALA A 215 15.10 6.17 26.26
CA ALA A 215 15.42 5.63 27.58
C ALA A 215 14.74 4.27 27.83
N PHE A 216 13.47 4.14 27.44
CA PHE A 216 12.77 2.85 27.51
C PHE A 216 13.43 1.80 26.60
N MET A 217 13.75 2.17 25.35
CA MET A 217 14.40 1.24 24.42
C MET A 217 15.79 0.80 24.88
N GLN A 218 16.56 1.70 25.50
CA GLN A 218 17.83 1.38 26.13
C GLN A 218 17.64 0.39 27.29
N ALA A 219 16.63 0.60 28.14
CA ALA A 219 16.30 -0.33 29.21
C ALA A 219 15.88 -1.72 28.70
N VAL A 220 15.13 -1.78 27.59
CA VAL A 220 14.79 -3.05 26.91
C VAL A 220 16.05 -3.78 26.44
N GLN A 221 16.99 -3.06 25.82
CA GLN A 221 18.26 -3.63 25.33
C GLN A 221 19.17 -4.11 26.47
N ALA A 222 19.20 -3.37 27.59
CA ALA A 222 20.02 -3.68 28.75
C ALA A 222 19.39 -4.72 29.70
N ASP A 223 18.19 -5.21 29.41
CA ASP A 223 17.40 -6.05 30.32
C ASP A 223 17.21 -5.41 31.71
N ALA A 224 17.00 -4.09 31.71
CA ALA A 224 16.84 -3.29 32.91
C ALA A 224 15.36 -3.12 33.29
N GLU A 225 15.13 -2.64 34.50
CA GLU A 225 13.82 -2.20 34.94
C GLU A 225 13.53 -0.76 34.48
N ILE A 226 12.25 -0.48 34.27
CA ILE A 226 11.73 0.88 34.08
C ILE A 226 10.86 1.27 35.26
N GLU A 227 10.84 2.56 35.56
CA GLU A 227 9.93 3.14 36.54
C GLU A 227 8.65 3.57 35.82
N LEU A 228 7.51 3.16 36.38
CA LEU A 228 6.23 3.71 35.97
C LEU A 228 5.92 4.93 36.84
N VAL A 229 5.81 6.08 36.20
CA VAL A 229 5.86 7.38 36.86
C VAL A 229 4.67 8.25 36.48
N HIS A 230 4.22 9.07 37.44
CA HIS A 230 3.25 10.12 37.17
C HIS A 230 3.38 11.24 38.21
N ARG A 231 3.03 12.48 37.85
CA ARG A 231 3.06 13.62 38.81
C ARG A 231 2.01 13.51 39.93
N ALA A 232 0.91 12.81 39.65
CA ALA A 232 -0.20 12.65 40.59
C ALA A 232 0.19 11.78 41.78
N GLU A 233 -0.35 12.12 42.94
CA GLU A 233 -0.10 11.37 44.16
C GLU A 233 -0.81 10.00 44.13
N PRO A 234 -0.11 8.88 44.43
CA PRO A 234 -0.71 7.57 44.52
C PRO A 234 -1.66 7.47 45.72
N GLY A 235 -2.69 6.63 45.60
CA GLY A 235 -3.58 6.30 46.70
C GLY A 235 -2.90 5.47 47.81
N PRO A 236 -3.60 5.23 48.92
CA PRO A 236 -3.05 4.47 50.06
C PRO A 236 -2.52 3.08 49.68
N ALA A 237 -3.23 2.36 48.79
CA ALA A 237 -2.82 1.02 48.36
C ALA A 237 -1.48 1.02 47.60
N GLN A 238 -1.29 1.98 46.70
CA GLN A 238 -0.04 2.13 45.93
C GLN A 238 1.11 2.56 46.84
N LYS A 239 0.87 3.45 47.81
CA LYS A 239 1.88 3.84 48.81
C LYS A 239 2.30 2.65 49.69
N GLN A 240 1.33 1.84 50.12
CA GLN A 240 1.62 0.60 50.86
C GLN A 240 2.41 -0.40 50.01
N ALA A 241 2.21 -0.41 48.69
CA ALA A 241 2.97 -1.21 47.74
C ALA A 241 4.38 -0.64 47.41
N GLY A 242 4.78 0.47 48.02
CA GLY A 242 6.14 1.03 47.88
C GLY A 242 6.26 2.24 46.94
N ALA A 243 5.15 2.83 46.50
CA ALA A 243 5.18 4.05 45.71
C ALA A 243 5.79 5.21 46.53
N HIS A 244 6.70 5.96 45.91
CA HIS A 244 7.45 7.04 46.56
C HIS A 244 7.63 8.23 45.62
N GLN A 245 7.85 9.41 46.20
CA GLN A 245 8.06 10.64 45.47
C GLN A 245 9.55 10.82 45.18
N VAL A 246 9.86 11.30 43.97
CA VAL A 246 11.18 11.71 43.54
C VAL A 246 11.12 13.20 43.22
N THR A 247 12.12 13.95 43.72
CA THR A 247 12.26 15.39 43.47
C THR A 247 13.60 15.64 42.76
N PRO A 248 13.60 15.74 41.42
CA PRO A 248 14.81 16.04 40.66
C PRO A 248 15.29 17.48 40.89
N PRO A 249 16.59 17.78 40.68
CA PRO A 249 17.12 19.13 40.82
C PRO A 249 16.50 20.15 39.85
N ASP A 250 16.24 19.71 38.60
CA ASP A 250 15.86 20.58 37.47
C ASP A 250 14.48 20.22 36.88
N ALA A 251 13.63 19.52 37.64
CA ALA A 251 12.29 19.14 37.17
C ALA A 251 11.27 19.09 38.31
N SER A 252 9.99 19.16 37.95
CA SER A 252 8.89 19.02 38.90
C SER A 252 8.91 17.65 39.59
N PRO A 253 8.52 17.56 40.87
CA PRO A 253 8.39 16.30 41.56
C PRO A 253 7.43 15.35 40.85
N TYR A 254 7.76 14.06 40.86
CA TYR A 254 6.90 13.00 40.36
C TYR A 254 6.89 11.81 41.29
N TRP A 255 5.93 10.92 41.13
CA TRP A 255 5.80 9.69 41.89
C TRP A 255 6.20 8.50 41.04
N VAL A 256 7.05 7.64 41.60
CA VAL A 256 7.29 6.30 41.08
C VAL A 256 6.23 5.40 41.69
N TYR A 257 5.31 4.89 40.86
CA TYR A 257 4.22 4.03 41.30
C TYR A 257 4.70 2.59 41.51
N ARG A 258 5.50 2.08 40.58
CA ARG A 258 6.14 0.76 40.64
C ARG A 258 7.23 0.65 39.58
N LYS A 259 8.00 -0.43 39.65
CA LYS A 259 8.97 -0.83 38.63
C LYS A 259 8.51 -2.09 37.92
N LEU A 260 8.95 -2.27 36.69
CA LEU A 260 8.85 -3.55 35.98
C LEU A 260 10.00 -3.75 35.01
N PRO A 261 10.35 -4.99 34.66
CA PRO A 261 11.31 -5.28 33.61
C PRO A 261 10.87 -4.66 32.27
N ALA A 262 11.73 -3.88 31.64
CA ALA A 262 11.43 -3.21 30.38
C ALA A 262 11.08 -4.21 29.27
N ARG A 263 11.78 -5.35 29.23
CA ARG A 263 11.51 -6.44 28.28
C ARG A 263 10.14 -7.07 28.48
N GLN A 264 9.68 -7.19 29.73
CA GLN A 264 8.35 -7.70 30.00
C GLN A 264 7.28 -6.76 29.42
N LEU A 265 7.44 -5.44 29.56
CA LEU A 265 6.52 -4.48 28.96
C LEU A 265 6.58 -4.52 27.44
N TRP A 266 7.79 -4.53 26.87
CA TRP A 266 7.97 -4.63 25.42
C TRP A 266 7.33 -5.88 24.83
N ASP A 267 7.50 -7.03 25.48
CA ASP A 267 6.86 -8.28 25.09
C ASP A 267 5.33 -8.17 25.12
N GLN A 268 4.75 -7.46 26.09
CA GLN A 268 3.31 -7.21 26.12
C GLN A 268 2.86 -6.33 24.96
N ILE A 269 3.58 -5.25 24.66
CA ILE A 269 3.30 -4.37 23.50
C ILE A 269 3.33 -5.23 22.24
N MET A 270 4.42 -5.95 21.99
CA MET A 270 4.61 -6.75 20.78
C MET A 270 3.57 -7.88 20.65
N ARG A 271 3.21 -8.55 21.75
CA ARG A 271 2.14 -9.58 21.73
C ARG A 271 0.78 -8.97 21.39
N SER A 272 0.41 -7.86 22.01
CA SER A 272 -0.87 -7.21 21.71
C SER A 272 -0.92 -6.68 20.28
N THR A 273 0.15 -6.00 19.81
CA THR A 273 0.28 -5.58 18.40
C THR A 273 0.18 -6.77 17.45
N TYR A 274 0.75 -7.91 17.83
CA TYR A 274 0.65 -9.14 17.05
C TYR A 274 -0.78 -9.69 16.97
N ASP A 275 -1.49 -9.76 18.10
CA ASP A 275 -2.82 -10.36 18.21
C ASP A 275 -3.93 -9.44 17.66
N HIS A 276 -3.77 -8.11 17.80
CA HIS A 276 -4.83 -7.13 17.55
C HIS A 276 -4.47 -6.02 16.54
N ALA A 277 -3.28 -6.07 15.93
CA ALA A 277 -2.71 -4.99 15.10
C ALA A 277 -2.51 -3.64 15.82
N GLU A 278 -2.66 -3.63 17.15
CA GLU A 278 -2.57 -2.48 18.04
C GLU A 278 -2.08 -2.94 19.43
N PRO A 279 -1.37 -2.11 20.21
CA PRO A 279 -1.05 -0.72 19.92
C PRO A 279 0.06 -0.55 18.87
N GLY A 280 0.00 0.55 18.12
CA GLY A 280 1.16 1.06 17.36
C GLY A 280 2.27 1.57 18.29
N VAL A 281 3.40 1.98 17.73
CA VAL A 281 4.52 2.56 18.49
C VAL A 281 4.92 3.91 17.89
N LEU A 282 5.13 4.89 18.76
CA LEU A 282 5.57 6.24 18.42
C LEU A 282 6.88 6.53 19.14
N PHE A 283 7.97 6.70 18.41
CA PHE A 283 9.27 7.07 18.99
C PHE A 283 9.30 8.58 19.29
N LEU A 284 8.84 8.95 20.48
CA LEU A 284 8.61 10.35 20.86
C LEU A 284 9.88 11.20 20.77
N ASP A 285 11.00 10.67 21.22
CA ASP A 285 12.28 11.41 21.23
C ASP A 285 12.75 11.70 19.81
N ARG A 286 12.62 10.72 18.91
CA ARG A 286 12.97 10.89 17.49
C ARG A 286 12.06 11.90 16.78
N ILE A 287 10.75 11.81 17.03
CA ILE A 287 9.77 12.73 16.46
C ILE A 287 10.10 14.17 16.88
N ASN A 288 10.47 14.39 18.14
CA ASN A 288 10.76 15.73 18.65
C ASN A 288 12.15 16.23 18.26
N SER A 289 13.15 15.36 18.19
CA SER A 289 14.49 15.72 17.69
C SER A 289 14.46 16.22 16.25
N ASP A 290 13.59 15.65 15.41
CA ASP A 290 13.43 16.04 14.00
C ASP A 290 12.33 17.10 13.81
N ASN A 291 11.76 17.64 14.89
CA ASN A 291 10.74 18.69 14.82
C ASN A 291 11.38 20.07 14.56
N ASN A 292 11.03 20.71 13.45
CA ASN A 292 11.46 22.07 13.12
C ASN A 292 11.07 23.11 14.19
N LEU A 293 10.03 22.83 14.99
CA LEU A 293 9.53 23.69 16.06
C LEU A 293 9.92 23.19 17.46
N GLN A 294 10.88 22.27 17.59
CA GLN A 294 11.29 21.68 18.89
C GLN A 294 11.65 22.70 19.98
N TYR A 295 11.99 23.93 19.60
CA TYR A 295 12.31 25.01 20.54
C TYR A 295 11.08 25.61 21.24
N CYS A 296 9.86 25.35 20.74
CA CYS A 296 8.62 25.92 21.28
C CYS A 296 7.44 24.95 21.35
N GLU A 297 7.57 23.71 20.86
CA GLU A 297 6.51 22.70 20.96
C GLU A 297 7.06 21.28 21.16
N THR A 298 6.17 20.34 21.49
CA THR A 298 6.47 18.91 21.60
C THR A 298 5.34 18.09 20.97
N ILE A 299 5.69 17.16 20.08
CA ILE A 299 4.75 16.28 19.35
C ILE A 299 4.60 14.95 20.08
N ALA A 300 3.36 14.44 20.17
CA ALA A 300 3.02 13.23 20.90
C ALA A 300 2.31 12.11 20.08
N SER A 301 2.13 12.21 18.74
CA SER A 301 1.28 11.27 17.95
C SER A 301 1.53 11.17 16.40
N THR A 302 1.18 10.06 15.68
CA THR A 302 1.37 9.86 14.17
C THR A 302 0.43 8.84 13.42
N ASN A 303 0.67 8.47 12.12
CA ASN A 303 -0.08 7.48 11.28
C ASN A 303 0.80 6.61 10.26
N PRO A 304 0.36 5.41 9.74
CA PRO A 304 1.22 4.42 9.02
C PRO A 304 1.35 4.50 7.46
N CYS A 305 2.34 3.79 6.83
CA CYS A 305 2.80 3.97 5.40
C CYS A 305 3.29 2.70 4.61
N VAL A 306 3.34 2.76 3.26
CA VAL A 306 4.02 1.80 2.32
C VAL A 306 4.74 2.53 1.14
N THR A 307 5.56 1.82 0.34
CA THR A 307 6.29 2.38 -0.82
C THR A 307 5.44 2.42 -2.10
N ALA A 308 5.69 3.41 -2.97
CA ALA A 308 4.87 3.69 -4.15
C ALA A 308 5.01 2.65 -5.29
N ASP A 309 6.14 1.97 -5.40
CA ASP A 309 6.42 0.95 -6.42
C ASP A 309 5.85 -0.44 -6.07
N THR A 310 5.27 -0.60 -4.87
CA THR A 310 4.67 -1.86 -4.44
C THR A 310 3.44 -2.20 -5.28
N TRP A 311 3.36 -3.42 -5.80
CA TRP A 311 2.16 -3.92 -6.45
C TRP A 311 1.18 -4.49 -5.44
N VAL A 312 -0.08 -4.07 -5.54
CA VAL A 312 -1.19 -4.64 -4.77
C VAL A 312 -2.25 -5.20 -5.69
N MET A 313 -2.96 -6.22 -5.22
CA MET A 313 -4.07 -6.80 -5.97
C MET A 313 -5.34 -6.01 -5.67
N THR A 314 -6.06 -5.57 -6.71
CA THR A 314 -7.36 -4.91 -6.58
C THR A 314 -8.47 -5.69 -7.29
N GLY A 315 -9.73 -5.31 -7.08
CA GLY A 315 -10.89 -5.86 -7.79
C GLY A 315 -10.79 -5.72 -9.31
N ASP A 316 -10.05 -4.72 -9.79
CA ASP A 316 -9.86 -4.41 -11.22
C ASP A 316 -8.49 -4.90 -11.75
N GLY A 317 -7.85 -5.81 -11.02
CA GLY A 317 -6.54 -6.35 -11.31
C GLY A 317 -5.40 -5.72 -10.51
N ALA A 318 -4.18 -6.14 -10.78
CA ALA A 318 -3.03 -5.65 -10.04
C ALA A 318 -2.69 -4.20 -10.43
N ARG A 319 -2.32 -3.39 -9.45
CA ARG A 319 -1.91 -1.99 -9.65
C ARG A 319 -0.72 -1.66 -8.74
N PRO A 320 0.24 -0.83 -9.20
CA PRO A 320 1.22 -0.26 -8.29
C PRO A 320 0.54 0.73 -7.33
N VAL A 321 1.04 0.84 -6.10
CA VAL A 321 0.54 1.79 -5.08
C VAL A 321 0.50 3.20 -5.64
N SER A 322 1.49 3.60 -6.45
CA SER A 322 1.57 4.91 -7.10
C SER A 322 0.34 5.26 -7.93
N SER A 323 -0.34 4.28 -8.55
CA SER A 323 -1.56 4.53 -9.32
C SER A 323 -2.84 4.50 -8.46
N LEU A 324 -2.72 4.09 -7.20
CA LEU A 324 -3.83 4.00 -6.24
C LEU A 324 -3.78 5.12 -5.20
N VAL A 325 -2.81 6.04 -5.31
CA VAL A 325 -2.72 7.20 -4.44
C VAL A 325 -3.92 8.09 -4.68
N GLY A 326 -4.69 8.38 -3.62
CA GLY A 326 -5.87 9.23 -3.68
C GLY A 326 -7.07 8.58 -4.37
N GLN A 327 -7.06 7.27 -4.64
CA GLN A 327 -8.15 6.54 -5.28
C GLN A 327 -8.66 5.39 -4.39
N PRO A 328 -9.95 5.35 -4.04
CA PRO A 328 -10.51 4.18 -3.36
C PRO A 328 -10.47 2.95 -4.28
N PHE A 329 -10.23 1.77 -3.72
CA PHE A 329 -10.22 0.52 -4.47
C PHE A 329 -10.70 -0.65 -3.61
N LEU A 330 -11.04 -1.77 -4.24
CA LEU A 330 -11.25 -3.05 -3.56
C LEU A 330 -9.90 -3.76 -3.48
N ALA A 331 -9.29 -3.87 -2.31
CA ALA A 331 -8.09 -4.70 -2.12
C ALA A 331 -8.46 -6.18 -2.11
N ILE A 332 -7.72 -7.02 -2.83
CA ILE A 332 -7.91 -8.47 -2.78
C ILE A 332 -6.82 -9.07 -1.90
N VAL A 333 -7.22 -9.73 -0.80
CA VAL A 333 -6.32 -10.41 0.14
C VAL A 333 -6.82 -11.83 0.34
N ASP A 334 -5.97 -12.82 0.09
CA ASP A 334 -6.28 -14.25 0.14
C ASP A 334 -7.55 -14.63 -0.66
N GLY A 335 -7.71 -13.97 -1.81
CA GLY A 335 -8.85 -14.15 -2.73
C GLY A 335 -10.15 -13.48 -2.28
N LYS A 336 -10.17 -12.76 -1.17
CA LYS A 336 -11.33 -12.01 -0.67
C LYS A 336 -11.18 -10.51 -0.93
N ALA A 337 -12.28 -9.86 -1.27
CA ALA A 337 -12.32 -8.42 -1.53
C ALA A 337 -12.59 -7.62 -0.24
N TYR A 338 -11.79 -6.58 -0.03
CA TYR A 338 -11.88 -5.65 1.09
C TYR A 338 -11.94 -4.22 0.54
N ARG A 339 -12.98 -3.46 0.88
CA ARG A 339 -13.13 -2.07 0.43
C ARG A 339 -12.22 -1.14 1.23
N THR A 340 -11.44 -0.30 0.55
CA THR A 340 -10.69 0.77 1.23
C THR A 340 -11.67 1.80 1.82
N VAL A 341 -11.52 2.09 3.11
CA VAL A 341 -12.34 3.06 3.84
C VAL A 341 -11.93 4.53 3.61
N SER A 342 -10.74 4.74 3.02
CA SER A 342 -10.19 6.04 2.60
C SER A 342 -10.12 6.16 1.07
N ALA A 343 -9.58 7.27 0.57
CA ALA A 343 -9.20 7.44 -0.84
C ALA A 343 -7.94 6.62 -1.20
N GLY A 344 -7.86 5.36 -0.77
CA GLY A 344 -6.71 4.48 -1.00
C GLY A 344 -5.44 4.94 -0.30
N PHE A 345 -4.32 4.87 -1.03
CA PHE A 345 -2.99 5.22 -0.51
C PHE A 345 -2.76 6.74 -0.51
N PHE A 346 -1.83 7.22 0.32
CA PHE A 346 -1.42 8.63 0.35
C PHE A 346 0.10 8.74 0.60
N PRO A 347 0.77 9.78 0.07
CA PRO A 347 2.19 9.98 0.29
C PRO A 347 2.44 10.42 1.73
N THR A 348 3.45 9.83 2.36
CA THR A 348 3.80 10.08 3.78
C THR A 348 5.24 10.55 3.97
N GLY A 349 5.95 10.80 2.87
CA GLY A 349 7.34 11.27 2.85
C GLY A 349 8.30 10.28 2.19
N THR A 350 9.58 10.64 2.19
CA THR A 350 10.68 9.79 1.71
C THR A 350 11.35 9.15 2.91
N LYS A 351 11.34 7.81 2.99
CA LYS A 351 11.90 7.04 4.11
C LYS A 351 12.93 6.01 3.59
N PRO A 352 13.93 5.62 4.39
CA PRO A 352 14.77 4.46 4.09
C PRO A 352 13.90 3.20 3.94
N VAL A 353 14.27 2.32 3.00
CA VAL A 353 13.54 1.08 2.72
C VAL A 353 14.48 -0.12 2.69
N PHE A 354 13.97 -1.25 3.16
CA PHE A 354 14.60 -2.56 3.10
C PHE A 354 14.15 -3.29 1.83
N ALA A 355 15.07 -4.04 1.22
CA ALA A 355 14.78 -4.94 0.12
C ALA A 355 14.62 -6.38 0.67
N LEU A 356 13.38 -6.78 0.92
CA LEU A 356 13.05 -8.13 1.33
C LEU A 356 13.10 -9.06 0.11
N ARG A 357 13.82 -10.18 0.20
CA ARG A 357 13.95 -11.18 -0.86
C ARG A 357 13.83 -12.58 -0.29
N THR A 358 13.01 -13.42 -0.89
CA THR A 358 12.93 -14.84 -0.55
C THR A 358 13.87 -15.66 -1.41
N ARG A 359 14.27 -16.84 -0.92
CA ARG A 359 15.07 -17.80 -1.68
C ARG A 359 14.37 -18.21 -2.98
N GLU A 360 13.05 -18.28 -2.96
CA GLU A 360 12.21 -18.67 -4.10
C GLU A 360 12.12 -17.57 -5.17
N GLY A 361 12.65 -16.36 -4.90
CA GLY A 361 12.76 -15.28 -5.87
C GLY A 361 11.77 -14.13 -5.69
N HIS A 362 10.82 -14.24 -4.75
CA HIS A 362 9.88 -13.16 -4.44
C HIS A 362 10.64 -12.00 -3.78
N ALA A 363 10.24 -10.76 -4.08
CA ALA A 363 10.88 -9.57 -3.51
C ALA A 363 9.90 -8.42 -3.28
N LEU A 364 10.16 -7.60 -2.27
CA LEU A 364 9.37 -6.43 -1.91
C LEU A 364 10.26 -5.34 -1.29
N ARG A 365 9.89 -4.06 -1.45
CA ARG A 365 10.59 -2.92 -0.84
C ARG A 365 9.69 -2.25 0.18
N LEU A 366 10.16 -2.18 1.42
CA LEU A 366 9.31 -1.89 2.58
C LEU A 366 10.03 -0.98 3.57
N THR A 367 9.29 -0.22 4.37
CA THR A 367 9.89 0.45 5.53
C THR A 367 10.22 -0.56 6.63
N ALA A 368 11.11 -0.21 7.56
CA ALA A 368 11.56 -1.09 8.64
C ALA A 368 10.39 -1.65 9.46
N ASP A 369 9.43 -0.78 9.76
CA ASP A 369 8.23 -1.00 10.56
C ASP A 369 7.11 -1.73 9.82
N HIS A 370 7.26 -2.01 8.51
CA HIS A 370 6.20 -2.64 7.74
C HIS A 370 5.91 -4.07 8.25
N PRO A 371 4.65 -4.43 8.55
CA PRO A 371 4.32 -5.76 9.05
C PRO A 371 4.30 -6.79 7.91
N VAL A 372 4.92 -7.94 8.13
CA VAL A 372 4.90 -9.11 7.25
C VAL A 372 4.57 -10.37 8.04
N ARG A 373 3.93 -11.37 7.42
CA ARG A 373 3.60 -12.65 8.09
C ARG A 373 4.76 -13.63 7.98
N ARG A 374 5.47 -13.86 9.09
CA ARG A 374 6.50 -14.90 9.24
C ARG A 374 5.85 -16.21 9.69
N VAL A 375 6.22 -17.32 9.06
CA VAL A 375 5.83 -18.67 9.47
C VAL A 375 6.49 -19.00 10.81
N THR A 376 5.68 -19.31 11.83
CA THR A 376 6.17 -19.70 13.17
C THR A 376 6.26 -21.21 13.30
N ARG A 377 5.38 -21.93 12.63
CA ARG A 377 5.37 -23.40 12.60
C ARG A 377 4.80 -23.90 11.29
N LYS A 378 5.47 -24.89 10.72
CA LYS A 378 5.04 -25.52 9.46
C LYS A 378 5.11 -27.03 9.59
N THR A 379 3.98 -27.68 9.36
CA THR A 379 3.87 -29.12 9.19
C THR A 379 3.27 -29.41 7.81
N ARG A 380 3.09 -30.69 7.47
CA ARG A 380 2.41 -31.09 6.23
C ARG A 380 0.97 -30.57 6.14
N TYR A 381 0.30 -30.35 7.27
CA TYR A 381 -1.14 -30.04 7.32
C TYR A 381 -1.45 -28.65 7.91
N LEU A 382 -0.45 -27.99 8.49
CA LEU A 382 -0.65 -26.76 9.25
C LEU A 382 0.49 -25.78 8.96
N VAL A 383 0.11 -24.54 8.66
CA VAL A 383 1.02 -23.39 8.61
C VAL A 383 0.51 -22.37 9.62
N GLU A 384 1.22 -22.23 10.72
CA GLU A 384 1.02 -21.14 11.68
C GLU A 384 1.98 -20.01 11.33
N SER A 385 1.53 -18.78 11.51
CA SER A 385 2.29 -17.59 11.15
C SER A 385 2.02 -16.47 12.12
N ALA A 386 3.02 -15.64 12.36
CA ALA A 386 2.91 -14.41 13.13
C ALA A 386 3.28 -13.17 12.32
N TRP A 387 2.69 -12.01 12.61
CA TRP A 387 3.15 -10.73 12.11
C TRP A 387 4.48 -10.37 12.77
N THR A 388 5.40 -9.84 11.99
CA THR A 388 6.68 -9.31 12.44
C THR A 388 7.05 -8.12 11.57
N THR A 389 7.88 -7.21 12.07
CA THR A 389 8.34 -6.08 11.26
C THR A 389 9.47 -6.51 10.33
N VAL A 390 9.71 -5.76 9.26
CA VAL A 390 10.85 -6.03 8.37
C VAL A 390 12.18 -5.89 9.09
N SER A 391 12.29 -4.99 10.07
CA SER A 391 13.48 -4.85 10.92
C SER A 391 13.77 -6.07 11.80
N ASP A 392 12.75 -6.84 12.17
CA ASP A 392 12.89 -8.01 13.04
C ASP A 392 13.14 -9.31 12.27
N LEU A 393 13.01 -9.29 10.95
CA LEU A 393 13.27 -10.46 10.11
C LEU A 393 14.73 -10.88 10.14
N ARG A 394 14.93 -12.19 10.24
CA ARG A 394 16.25 -12.81 10.12
C ARG A 394 16.37 -13.55 8.81
N VAL A 395 17.58 -13.58 8.25
CA VAL A 395 17.87 -14.43 7.09
C VAL A 395 17.56 -15.88 7.46
N GLY A 396 16.71 -16.53 6.66
CA GLY A 396 16.22 -17.88 6.93
C GLY A 396 14.78 -17.94 7.41
N ASP A 397 14.19 -16.81 7.83
CA ASP A 397 12.76 -16.74 8.16
C ASP A 397 11.90 -17.08 6.92
N GLU A 398 10.92 -17.96 7.11
CA GLU A 398 9.91 -18.27 6.09
C GLU A 398 8.76 -17.26 6.17
N LEU A 399 8.29 -16.77 5.02
CA LEU A 399 7.18 -15.82 4.94
C LEU A 399 5.94 -16.44 4.29
N VAL A 400 4.77 -16.04 4.76
CA VAL A 400 3.50 -16.41 4.15
C VAL A 400 3.27 -15.58 2.90
N LEU A 401 3.04 -16.26 1.77
CA LEU A 401 2.60 -15.62 0.54
C LEU A 401 1.07 -15.53 0.52
N ASN A 402 0.57 -14.46 -0.07
CA ASN A 402 -0.86 -14.27 -0.33
C ASN A 402 -1.40 -15.41 -1.23
N ASN A 403 -2.59 -15.93 -0.94
CA ASN A 403 -3.17 -17.07 -1.64
C ASN A 403 -4.46 -16.72 -2.38
N HIS A 404 -4.35 -16.44 -3.68
CA HIS A 404 -5.48 -16.09 -4.55
C HIS A 404 -6.15 -17.27 -5.25
N ARG A 405 -5.87 -18.52 -4.87
CA ARG A 405 -6.41 -19.71 -5.57
C ARG A 405 -7.94 -19.74 -5.67
N ASN A 406 -8.61 -19.17 -4.67
CA ASN A 406 -10.08 -19.10 -4.61
C ASN A 406 -10.67 -17.82 -5.22
N ALA A 407 -9.85 -16.93 -5.80
CA ALA A 407 -10.33 -15.73 -6.46
C ALA A 407 -11.05 -16.10 -7.78
N GLN A 408 -12.18 -15.45 -8.07
CA GLN A 408 -12.99 -15.72 -9.27
C GLN A 408 -12.40 -15.12 -10.56
N GLY A 409 -11.18 -14.58 -10.51
CA GLY A 409 -10.59 -13.76 -11.56
C GLY A 409 -10.95 -12.28 -11.41
N TRP A 410 -10.43 -11.44 -12.31
CA TRP A 410 -10.70 -10.01 -12.36
C TRP A 410 -10.93 -9.58 -13.81
N ALA A 411 -11.85 -8.63 -13.97
CA ALA A 411 -12.10 -7.96 -15.23
C ALA A 411 -10.95 -6.98 -15.54
N GLY A 412 -10.82 -6.62 -16.81
CA GLY A 412 -9.79 -5.69 -17.25
C GLY A 412 -9.73 -5.64 -18.77
N PRO A 413 -8.81 -4.84 -19.32
CA PRO A 413 -8.63 -4.77 -20.76
C PRO A 413 -8.00 -6.06 -21.28
N TYR A 414 -8.23 -6.27 -22.58
CA TYR A 414 -7.73 -7.37 -23.39
C TYR A 414 -8.27 -8.75 -23.02
N THR A 415 -8.28 -9.60 -24.03
CA THR A 415 -8.83 -10.95 -24.02
C THR A 415 -7.74 -11.99 -23.80
N GLN A 416 -8.17 -13.22 -23.51
CA GLN A 416 -7.26 -14.36 -23.46
C GLN A 416 -6.54 -14.62 -24.79
N ALA A 417 -7.21 -14.41 -25.93
CA ALA A 417 -6.63 -14.59 -27.25
C ALA A 417 -5.51 -13.58 -27.53
N GLU A 418 -5.74 -12.31 -27.19
CA GLU A 418 -4.74 -11.24 -27.26
C GLU A 418 -3.54 -11.55 -26.36
N GLY A 419 -3.81 -11.97 -25.12
CA GLY A 419 -2.76 -12.43 -24.20
C GLY A 419 -1.94 -13.56 -24.79
N TYR A 420 -2.59 -14.57 -25.36
CA TYR A 420 -1.93 -15.74 -25.95
C TYR A 420 -0.95 -15.36 -27.07
N LEU A 421 -1.38 -14.49 -28.01
CA LEU A 421 -0.52 -14.02 -29.08
C LEU A 421 0.66 -13.19 -28.57
N VAL A 422 0.44 -12.35 -27.55
CA VAL A 422 1.50 -11.56 -26.92
C VAL A 422 2.49 -12.47 -26.19
N GLY A 423 2.02 -13.51 -25.50
CA GLY A 423 2.87 -14.50 -24.85
C GLY A 423 3.79 -15.23 -25.85
N LEU A 424 3.22 -15.70 -26.96
CA LEU A 424 4.00 -16.31 -28.06
C LEU A 424 4.99 -15.31 -28.68
N LEU A 425 4.59 -14.03 -28.79
CA LEU A 425 5.47 -12.99 -29.31
C LEU A 425 6.66 -12.73 -28.38
N ILE A 426 6.42 -12.66 -27.07
CA ILE A 426 7.48 -12.41 -26.07
C ILE A 426 8.49 -13.53 -26.09
N GLY A 427 8.06 -14.79 -26.14
CA GLY A 427 8.99 -15.92 -26.21
C GLY A 427 9.71 -15.99 -27.55
N ASP A 428 9.14 -16.74 -28.49
CA ASP A 428 9.81 -17.06 -29.76
C ASP A 428 9.52 -16.08 -30.91
N GLY A 429 8.54 -15.19 -30.77
CA GLY A 429 8.19 -14.26 -31.84
C GLY A 429 9.21 -13.15 -32.07
N THR A 430 9.10 -12.47 -33.21
CA THR A 430 9.92 -11.31 -33.58
C THR A 430 9.05 -10.07 -33.75
N LEU A 431 9.39 -8.98 -33.05
CA LEU A 431 8.75 -7.68 -33.20
C LEU A 431 9.66 -6.77 -34.03
N THR A 432 9.20 -6.35 -35.21
CA THR A 432 9.93 -5.48 -36.12
C THR A 432 9.24 -4.11 -36.25
N ASN A 433 9.87 -3.19 -36.99
CA ASN A 433 9.28 -1.88 -37.27
C ASN A 433 7.99 -1.97 -38.09
N ASP A 434 7.76 -3.05 -38.84
CA ASP A 434 6.61 -3.13 -39.76
C ASP A 434 5.56 -4.15 -39.32
N LYS A 435 5.97 -5.21 -38.59
CA LYS A 435 5.09 -6.32 -38.21
C LYS A 435 5.57 -7.09 -36.99
N ALA A 436 4.66 -7.82 -36.36
CA ALA A 436 4.98 -8.90 -35.44
C ALA A 436 4.94 -10.22 -36.21
N VAL A 437 5.91 -11.09 -35.96
CA VAL A 437 6.02 -12.39 -36.61
C VAL A 437 6.07 -13.46 -35.52
N LEU A 438 5.11 -14.37 -35.53
CA LEU A 438 5.20 -15.61 -34.75
C LEU A 438 5.83 -16.68 -35.64
N SER A 439 6.77 -17.43 -35.07
CA SER A 439 7.44 -18.52 -35.76
C SER A 439 7.12 -19.85 -35.07
N ALA A 440 6.86 -20.88 -35.86
CA ALA A 440 6.72 -22.24 -35.39
C ALA A 440 7.66 -23.13 -36.21
N TRP A 441 8.50 -23.91 -35.52
CA TRP A 441 9.45 -24.83 -36.16
C TRP A 441 8.93 -26.26 -36.07
N ALA A 442 8.86 -26.94 -37.21
CA ALA A 442 8.47 -28.34 -37.30
C ALA A 442 9.63 -29.13 -37.95
N PRO A 443 10.52 -29.77 -37.15
CA PRO A 443 11.71 -30.46 -37.64
C PRO A 443 11.41 -31.58 -38.65
N GLU A 444 10.23 -32.17 -38.55
CA GLU A 444 9.69 -33.26 -39.38
C GLU A 444 9.56 -32.86 -40.87
N LEU A 445 9.60 -31.56 -41.18
CA LEU A 445 9.50 -31.00 -42.54
C LEU A 445 10.85 -30.58 -43.15
N ARG A 446 11.97 -31.00 -42.57
CA ARG A 446 13.29 -30.90 -43.20
C ARG A 446 13.50 -31.90 -44.37
N ALA A 447 12.47 -32.62 -44.79
CA ALA A 447 12.56 -33.61 -45.86
C ALA A 447 12.60 -32.97 -47.27
N VAL A 448 13.62 -33.35 -48.03
CA VAL A 448 13.84 -33.04 -49.43
C VAL A 448 12.93 -33.93 -50.29
N SER A 449 11.63 -33.61 -50.40
CA SER A 449 10.76 -33.95 -51.56
C SER A 449 9.26 -33.84 -51.23
N GLY A 450 8.57 -32.91 -51.89
CA GLY A 450 7.32 -33.11 -52.65
C GLY A 450 6.01 -33.66 -52.03
N ALA A 451 5.96 -34.18 -50.79
CA ALA A 451 4.71 -34.76 -50.25
C ALA A 451 3.98 -33.77 -49.30
N PRO A 452 2.63 -33.68 -49.35
CA PRO A 452 1.86 -32.87 -48.42
C PRO A 452 1.83 -33.57 -47.05
N ALA A 453 2.49 -32.99 -46.05
CA ALA A 453 2.51 -33.53 -44.69
C ALA A 453 1.22 -33.17 -43.94
N ALA A 454 0.62 -34.16 -43.29
CA ALA A 454 -0.44 -33.96 -42.31
C ALA A 454 0.13 -33.39 -40.99
N PHE A 455 -0.63 -32.51 -40.33
CA PHE A 455 -0.25 -31.79 -39.09
C PHE A 455 -0.35 -32.65 -37.82
N ASP A 456 0.26 -33.83 -37.79
CA ASP A 456 0.17 -34.72 -36.63
C ASP A 456 1.48 -34.76 -35.81
N HIS A 457 1.47 -33.93 -34.77
CA HIS A 457 2.19 -34.09 -33.50
C HIS A 457 3.50 -33.32 -33.26
N SER A 458 3.36 -32.00 -33.02
CA SER A 458 4.04 -31.29 -31.90
C SER A 458 3.68 -29.79 -31.93
N ALA A 459 3.92 -29.12 -33.07
CA ALA A 459 3.63 -27.70 -33.26
C ALA A 459 2.18 -27.42 -33.71
N GLY A 460 1.48 -28.40 -34.31
CA GLY A 460 0.16 -28.20 -34.90
C GLY A 460 -0.91 -27.68 -33.94
N GLY A 461 -0.85 -28.06 -32.66
CA GLY A 461 -1.76 -27.56 -31.62
C GLY A 461 -1.57 -26.07 -31.32
N ILE A 462 -0.30 -25.64 -31.15
CA ILE A 462 0.08 -24.24 -30.94
C ILE A 462 -0.27 -23.42 -32.18
N MET A 463 0.03 -23.93 -33.37
CA MET A 463 -0.30 -23.26 -34.64
C MET A 463 -1.80 -23.01 -34.79
N ARG A 464 -2.65 -24.03 -34.53
CA ARG A 464 -4.11 -23.85 -34.56
C ARG A 464 -4.60 -22.85 -33.51
N ALA A 465 -4.07 -22.91 -32.28
CA ALA A 465 -4.45 -21.98 -31.23
C ALA A 465 -4.02 -20.53 -31.55
N ALA A 466 -2.83 -20.35 -32.11
CA ALA A 466 -2.31 -19.05 -32.50
C ALA A 466 -3.07 -18.49 -33.71
N GLU A 467 -3.43 -19.32 -34.68
CA GLU A 467 -4.26 -18.91 -35.81
C GLU A 467 -5.67 -18.51 -35.36
N ALA A 468 -6.31 -19.32 -34.52
CA ALA A 468 -7.62 -19.01 -33.96
C ALA A 468 -7.60 -17.69 -33.18
N ALA A 469 -6.57 -17.45 -32.37
CA ALA A 469 -6.39 -16.19 -31.67
C ALA A 469 -6.08 -15.03 -32.63
N ALA A 470 -5.29 -15.24 -33.67
CA ALA A 470 -4.98 -14.20 -34.66
C ALA A 470 -6.22 -13.76 -35.45
N MET A 471 -7.16 -14.68 -35.71
CA MET A 471 -8.43 -14.39 -36.37
C MET A 471 -9.37 -13.50 -35.54
N THR A 472 -9.16 -13.39 -34.21
CA THR A 472 -9.94 -12.44 -33.38
C THR A 472 -9.44 -11.00 -33.50
N LEU A 473 -8.24 -10.79 -34.05
CA LEU A 473 -7.70 -9.44 -34.29
C LEU A 473 -8.21 -8.86 -35.62
N PRO A 474 -8.25 -7.53 -35.77
CA PRO A 474 -8.50 -6.91 -37.07
C PRO A 474 -7.51 -7.40 -38.13
N HIS A 475 -8.03 -8.00 -39.19
CA HIS A 475 -7.23 -8.57 -40.27
C HIS A 475 -7.79 -8.14 -41.63
N ARG A 476 -6.93 -8.19 -42.66
CA ARG A 476 -7.35 -7.95 -44.04
C ARG A 476 -8.12 -9.16 -44.56
N ALA A 477 -9.02 -8.95 -45.52
CA ALA A 477 -9.82 -10.03 -46.11
C ALA A 477 -8.97 -11.14 -46.78
N ASP A 478 -7.71 -10.82 -47.13
CA ASP A 478 -6.75 -11.75 -47.72
C ASP A 478 -5.87 -12.48 -46.67
N PHE A 479 -6.12 -12.31 -45.37
CA PHE A 479 -5.36 -12.96 -44.32
C PHE A 479 -5.63 -14.48 -44.32
N ARG A 480 -4.59 -15.26 -44.62
CA ARG A 480 -4.65 -16.73 -44.71
C ARG A 480 -3.97 -17.45 -43.53
N GLY A 481 -3.78 -16.76 -42.39
CA GLY A 481 -3.13 -17.33 -41.22
C GLY A 481 -1.64 -17.63 -41.44
N TRP A 482 -1.22 -18.86 -41.16
CA TRP A 482 0.17 -19.31 -41.29
C TRP A 482 0.62 -19.33 -42.76
N GLN A 483 1.75 -18.69 -43.04
CA GLN A 483 2.39 -18.70 -44.37
C GLN A 483 3.08 -20.05 -44.62
N ARG A 484 3.19 -20.43 -45.91
CA ARG A 484 3.91 -21.65 -46.34
C ARG A 484 5.31 -21.71 -45.73
N ALA A 485 5.76 -22.91 -45.38
CA ALA A 485 7.06 -23.15 -44.77
C ALA A 485 8.18 -22.47 -45.57
N VAL A 486 9.07 -21.77 -44.87
CA VAL A 486 10.27 -21.19 -45.49
C VAL A 486 11.18 -22.34 -45.92
N ALA A 487 11.41 -22.47 -47.24
CA ALA A 487 12.20 -23.53 -47.83
C ALA A 487 13.58 -23.65 -47.16
N GLY A 488 13.96 -24.87 -46.74
CA GLY A 488 15.22 -25.17 -46.06
C GLY A 488 15.26 -24.92 -44.55
N ARG A 489 14.27 -24.24 -43.95
CA ARG A 489 14.22 -23.95 -42.50
C ARG A 489 13.19 -24.76 -41.72
N GLY A 490 12.14 -25.28 -42.39
CA GLY A 490 11.03 -25.97 -41.70
C GLY A 490 10.25 -25.04 -40.77
N GLU A 491 10.27 -23.74 -41.06
CA GLU A 491 9.69 -22.66 -40.26
C GLU A 491 8.39 -22.17 -40.90
N PHE A 492 7.29 -22.17 -40.14
CA PHE A 492 6.06 -21.48 -40.48
C PHE A 492 6.03 -20.12 -39.81
N ARG A 493 5.47 -19.12 -40.51
CA ARG A 493 5.39 -17.75 -40.02
C ARG A 493 3.97 -17.22 -40.07
N LEU A 494 3.54 -16.59 -38.99
CA LEU A 494 2.32 -15.80 -38.93
C LEU A 494 2.72 -14.35 -38.71
N ALA A 495 2.58 -13.55 -39.77
CA ALA A 495 2.86 -12.12 -39.75
C ALA A 495 1.58 -11.33 -39.49
N SER A 496 1.57 -10.47 -38.47
CA SER A 496 0.41 -9.65 -38.12
C SER A 496 0.81 -8.21 -37.77
N GLY A 497 0.24 -7.25 -38.50
CA GLY A 497 0.33 -5.83 -38.17
C GLY A 497 -0.55 -5.45 -36.98
N ALA A 498 -1.68 -6.13 -36.79
CA ALA A 498 -2.56 -5.91 -35.64
C ALA A 498 -1.89 -6.35 -34.33
N LEU A 499 -1.23 -7.52 -34.33
CA LEU A 499 -0.46 -8.00 -33.18
C LEU A 499 0.69 -7.04 -32.84
N ARG A 500 1.32 -6.44 -33.86
CA ARG A 500 2.33 -5.38 -33.63
C ARG A 500 1.74 -4.18 -32.91
N ARG A 501 0.59 -3.67 -33.38
CA ARG A 501 -0.07 -2.52 -32.73
C ARG A 501 -0.40 -2.84 -31.27
N LEU A 502 -0.98 -4.01 -31.01
CA LEU A 502 -1.28 -4.48 -29.66
C LEU A 502 -0.01 -4.56 -28.79
N ALA A 503 1.08 -5.13 -29.31
CA ALA A 503 2.33 -5.23 -28.57
C ALA A 503 2.92 -3.86 -28.21
N LEU A 504 2.87 -2.90 -29.15
CA LEU A 504 3.31 -1.51 -28.91
C LEU A 504 2.41 -0.79 -27.90
N GLU A 505 1.09 -0.99 -27.98
CA GLU A 505 0.11 -0.44 -27.03
C GLU A 505 0.37 -0.95 -25.61
N LEU A 506 0.73 -2.23 -25.48
CA LEU A 506 1.13 -2.85 -24.21
C LEU A 506 2.57 -2.48 -23.79
N GLY A 507 3.27 -1.62 -24.52
CA GLY A 507 4.59 -1.10 -24.16
C GLY A 507 5.79 -1.99 -24.53
N ALA A 508 5.60 -3.03 -25.34
CA ALA A 508 6.72 -3.75 -25.95
C ALA A 508 7.32 -2.90 -27.09
N ALA A 509 8.59 -3.11 -27.41
CA ALA A 509 9.26 -2.42 -28.53
C ALA A 509 10.14 -3.39 -29.33
N PRO A 510 10.44 -3.09 -30.62
CA PRO A 510 11.45 -3.84 -31.36
C PRO A 510 12.77 -3.90 -30.58
N GLY A 511 13.36 -5.09 -30.46
CA GLY A 511 14.57 -5.33 -29.65
C GLY A 511 14.35 -5.38 -28.13
N HIS A 512 13.14 -5.08 -27.64
CA HIS A 512 12.80 -5.12 -26.21
C HIS A 512 11.40 -5.75 -26.01
N LYS A 513 11.35 -7.08 -26.19
CA LYS A 513 10.17 -7.91 -25.91
C LYS A 513 10.27 -8.44 -24.49
N THR A 514 9.48 -7.90 -23.57
CA THR A 514 9.43 -8.36 -22.16
C THR A 514 8.00 -8.22 -21.62
N VAL A 515 7.76 -8.72 -20.41
CA VAL A 515 6.48 -8.52 -19.72
C VAL A 515 6.47 -7.13 -19.10
N THR A 516 5.52 -6.30 -19.52
CA THR A 516 5.43 -4.89 -19.12
C THR A 516 4.44 -4.68 -17.97
N PRO A 517 4.50 -3.53 -17.26
CA PRO A 517 3.49 -3.16 -16.28
C PRO A 517 2.05 -3.13 -16.83
N ALA A 518 1.87 -2.73 -18.10
CA ALA A 518 0.55 -2.72 -18.75
C ALA A 518 -0.02 -4.13 -18.90
N MET A 519 0.84 -5.10 -19.25
CA MET A 519 0.47 -6.52 -19.32
C MET A 519 0.14 -7.09 -17.94
N GLU A 520 0.86 -6.69 -16.89
CA GLU A 520 0.59 -7.11 -15.51
C GLU A 520 -0.73 -6.55 -14.94
N ALA A 521 -1.17 -5.40 -15.45
CA ALA A 521 -2.38 -4.69 -15.04
C ALA A 521 -3.64 -5.11 -15.83
N ALA A 522 -3.49 -5.93 -16.87
CA ALA A 522 -4.58 -6.40 -17.74
C ALA A 522 -5.53 -7.39 -17.03
N SER A 523 -6.55 -7.85 -17.75
CA SER A 523 -7.53 -8.82 -17.22
C SER A 523 -6.88 -10.14 -16.79
N SER A 524 -7.57 -10.88 -15.91
CA SER A 524 -7.14 -12.24 -15.54
C SER A 524 -7.09 -13.18 -16.75
N ASP A 525 -7.96 -12.99 -17.74
CA ASP A 525 -7.99 -13.76 -18.98
C ASP A 525 -6.79 -13.45 -19.88
N PHE A 526 -6.45 -12.17 -20.03
CA PHE A 526 -5.21 -11.78 -20.71
C PHE A 526 -3.99 -12.38 -19.99
N CYS A 527 -3.92 -12.30 -18.65
CA CYS A 527 -2.82 -12.88 -17.88
C CYS A 527 -2.69 -14.39 -18.12
N ARG A 528 -3.81 -15.13 -18.11
CA ARG A 528 -3.84 -16.56 -18.44
C ARG A 528 -3.37 -16.83 -19.87
N GLY A 529 -3.82 -16.02 -20.83
CA GLY A 529 -3.41 -16.10 -22.22
C GLY A 529 -1.91 -15.89 -22.38
N LEU A 530 -1.38 -14.80 -21.83
CA LEU A 530 0.04 -14.43 -21.90
C LEU A 530 0.92 -15.51 -21.29
N LEU A 531 0.58 -15.98 -20.09
CA LEU A 531 1.31 -17.07 -19.45
C LEU A 531 1.26 -18.34 -20.30
N ARG A 532 0.08 -18.72 -20.82
CA ARG A 532 -0.03 -19.88 -21.70
C ARG A 532 0.85 -19.74 -22.94
N GLY A 533 0.80 -18.61 -23.65
CA GLY A 533 1.60 -18.38 -24.86
C GLY A 533 3.09 -18.41 -24.58
N LEU A 534 3.52 -17.82 -23.47
CA LEU A 534 4.92 -17.80 -23.07
C LEU A 534 5.44 -19.20 -22.71
N PHE A 535 4.63 -20.01 -22.00
CA PHE A 535 4.99 -21.40 -21.69
C PHE A 535 4.85 -22.35 -22.90
N ASP A 536 3.97 -22.06 -23.86
CA ASP A 536 3.90 -22.83 -25.10
C ASP A 536 5.13 -22.60 -25.99
N ALA A 537 5.73 -21.40 -25.94
CA ALA A 537 6.97 -21.07 -26.66
C ALA A 537 8.22 -21.55 -25.92
N ASP A 538 8.44 -21.05 -24.69
CA ASP A 538 9.70 -21.20 -23.94
C ASP A 538 9.60 -22.16 -22.75
N GLY A 539 8.44 -22.79 -22.58
CA GLY A 539 8.18 -23.70 -21.48
C GLY A 539 8.66 -25.12 -21.77
N SER A 540 8.87 -25.87 -20.69
CA SER A 540 9.16 -27.30 -20.75
C SER A 540 8.52 -28.02 -19.58
N VAL A 541 8.08 -29.26 -19.82
CA VAL A 541 7.66 -30.18 -18.76
C VAL A 541 8.83 -31.12 -18.49
N GLN A 542 9.32 -31.14 -17.26
CA GLN A 542 10.49 -31.92 -16.86
C GLN A 542 10.15 -32.80 -15.64
N GLY A 543 10.61 -34.04 -15.69
CA GLY A 543 10.44 -35.01 -14.60
C GLY A 543 9.73 -36.29 -15.06
N THR A 544 9.48 -37.17 -14.10
CA THR A 544 8.70 -38.40 -14.28
C THR A 544 7.64 -38.47 -13.17
N GLN A 545 6.60 -39.29 -13.33
CA GLN A 545 5.59 -39.45 -12.27
C GLN A 545 6.22 -39.86 -10.92
N ASP A 546 7.25 -40.71 -10.95
CA ASP A 546 7.96 -41.17 -9.76
C ASP A 546 8.80 -40.09 -9.06
N LYS A 547 9.35 -39.13 -9.82
CA LYS A 547 10.26 -38.08 -9.31
C LYS A 547 9.59 -36.72 -9.12
N GLY A 548 8.32 -36.60 -9.52
CA GLY A 548 7.59 -35.35 -9.60
C GLY A 548 7.75 -34.68 -10.98
N VAL A 549 6.65 -34.12 -11.47
CA VAL A 549 6.59 -33.38 -12.74
C VAL A 549 6.64 -31.88 -12.44
N SER A 550 7.51 -31.15 -13.14
CA SER A 550 7.64 -29.70 -13.01
C SER A 550 7.45 -29.02 -14.36
N VAL A 551 6.68 -27.94 -14.38
CA VAL A 551 6.56 -27.04 -15.53
C VAL A 551 7.56 -25.91 -15.34
N ARG A 552 8.43 -25.67 -16.32
CA ARG A 552 9.54 -24.72 -16.23
C ARG A 552 9.53 -23.76 -17.39
N LEU A 553 9.75 -22.49 -17.12
CA LEU A 553 10.01 -21.45 -18.12
C LEU A 553 11.48 -21.07 -18.03
N THR A 554 12.17 -21.01 -19.17
CA THR A 554 13.57 -20.54 -19.23
C THR A 554 13.60 -19.17 -19.91
N GLN A 555 14.21 -18.17 -19.27
CA GLN A 555 14.39 -16.83 -19.84
C GLN A 555 15.73 -16.25 -19.40
N VAL A 556 16.33 -15.45 -20.27
CA VAL A 556 17.55 -14.67 -19.96
C VAL A 556 17.21 -13.38 -19.22
N ASP A 557 16.00 -12.86 -19.39
CA ASP A 557 15.52 -11.66 -18.70
C ASP A 557 14.98 -12.02 -17.30
N THR A 558 15.75 -11.67 -16.28
CA THR A 558 15.36 -11.90 -14.87
C THR A 558 14.18 -11.02 -14.44
N ALA A 559 14.01 -9.84 -15.04
CA ALA A 559 12.88 -8.97 -14.75
C ALA A 559 11.58 -9.55 -15.31
N ALA A 560 11.62 -10.13 -16.53
CA ALA A 560 10.51 -10.89 -17.09
C ALA A 560 10.12 -12.07 -16.18
N LEU A 561 11.10 -12.85 -15.69
CA LEU A 561 10.83 -13.94 -14.75
C LEU A 561 10.18 -13.45 -13.45
N ALA A 562 10.61 -12.31 -12.92
CA ALA A 562 9.99 -11.72 -11.73
C ALA A 562 8.55 -11.26 -11.99
N ALA A 563 8.26 -10.70 -13.18
CA ALA A 563 6.90 -10.34 -13.59
C ALA A 563 6.01 -11.59 -13.75
N VAL A 564 6.51 -12.63 -14.43
CA VAL A 564 5.83 -13.93 -14.56
C VAL A 564 5.54 -14.55 -13.19
N GLN A 565 6.51 -14.52 -12.26
CA GLN A 565 6.31 -15.02 -10.91
C GLN A 565 5.20 -14.26 -10.16
N ARG A 566 5.12 -12.93 -10.32
CA ARG A 566 4.00 -12.13 -9.76
C ARG A 566 2.67 -12.49 -10.41
N MET A 567 2.61 -12.61 -11.73
CA MET A 567 1.39 -12.97 -12.46
C MET A 567 0.87 -14.36 -12.07
N LEU A 568 1.77 -15.35 -11.94
CA LEU A 568 1.42 -16.68 -11.46
C LEU A 568 0.88 -16.63 -10.02
N LEU A 569 1.53 -15.86 -9.13
CA LEU A 569 1.09 -15.73 -7.73
C LEU A 569 -0.31 -15.10 -7.63
N ARG A 570 -0.63 -14.10 -8.46
CA ARG A 570 -1.97 -13.49 -8.56
C ARG A 570 -3.05 -14.49 -8.98
N LEU A 571 -2.69 -15.53 -9.73
CA LEU A 571 -3.55 -16.65 -10.11
C LEU A 571 -3.54 -17.80 -9.08
N GLY A 572 -2.88 -17.62 -7.93
CA GLY A 572 -2.76 -18.65 -6.89
C GLY A 572 -1.71 -19.73 -7.17
N ILE A 573 -0.80 -19.49 -8.11
CA ILE A 573 0.28 -20.41 -8.49
C ILE A 573 1.61 -19.90 -7.93
N ALA A 574 2.07 -20.48 -6.83
CA ALA A 574 3.41 -20.22 -6.32
C ALA A 574 4.47 -20.81 -7.25
N SER A 575 5.56 -20.08 -7.47
CA SER A 575 6.65 -20.50 -8.37
C SER A 575 8.01 -20.07 -7.83
N THR A 576 9.06 -20.73 -8.31
CA THR A 576 10.44 -20.49 -7.87
C THR A 576 11.30 -20.05 -9.05
N ILE A 577 12.04 -18.95 -8.88
CA ILE A 577 13.04 -18.49 -9.85
C ILE A 577 14.39 -19.10 -9.48
N TYR A 578 14.92 -19.94 -10.36
CA TYR A 578 16.29 -20.45 -10.26
C TYR A 578 17.20 -19.59 -11.12
N ARG A 579 18.17 -18.93 -10.50
CA ARG A 579 19.21 -18.16 -11.20
C ARG A 579 20.42 -19.05 -11.51
N ASP A 580 21.18 -18.67 -12.53
CA ASP A 580 22.51 -19.22 -12.83
C ASP A 580 22.56 -20.74 -12.99
N ARG A 581 21.45 -21.36 -13.44
CA ARG A 581 21.36 -22.82 -13.62
C ARG A 581 22.23 -23.39 -14.74
N LYS A 582 22.67 -22.54 -15.66
CA LYS A 582 23.64 -22.90 -16.70
C LYS A 582 24.90 -22.07 -16.44
N PRO A 583 26.08 -22.70 -16.29
CA PRO A 583 27.32 -21.94 -16.23
C PRO A 583 27.45 -21.11 -17.52
N THR A 584 27.97 -19.88 -17.38
CA THR A 584 28.26 -19.03 -18.52
C THR A 584 29.16 -19.81 -19.48
N ASN A 585 28.72 -19.97 -20.72
CA ASN A 585 29.47 -20.71 -21.73
C ASN A 585 29.42 -19.96 -23.05
N VAL A 586 30.52 -20.04 -23.80
CA VAL A 586 30.61 -19.45 -25.14
C VAL A 586 30.10 -20.50 -26.14
N SER A 587 29.03 -20.17 -26.85
CA SER A 587 28.48 -20.98 -27.93
C SER A 587 28.68 -20.26 -29.23
N ARG A 588 29.09 -20.99 -30.29
CA ARG A 588 28.96 -20.47 -31.65
C ARG A 588 27.48 -20.22 -31.94
N LEU A 589 27.18 -19.07 -32.50
CA LEU A 589 25.84 -18.73 -32.96
C LEU A 589 25.43 -19.70 -34.08
N PRO A 590 24.15 -20.11 -34.14
CA PRO A 590 23.66 -21.04 -35.16
C PRO A 590 23.80 -20.52 -36.60
N ASP A 591 24.03 -19.22 -36.78
CA ASP A 591 24.19 -18.55 -38.07
C ASP A 591 25.64 -18.53 -38.58
N GLY A 592 26.59 -19.05 -37.79
CA GLY A 592 28.01 -19.10 -38.13
C GLY A 592 28.71 -17.74 -38.10
N ARG A 593 28.10 -16.70 -37.49
CA ARG A 593 28.64 -15.33 -37.42
C ARG A 593 29.04 -14.89 -36.01
N GLY A 594 29.11 -15.80 -35.06
CA GLY A 594 29.61 -15.60 -33.70
C GLY A 594 30.08 -16.90 -33.09
#